data_AF-A0A953GXR7-F1
#
_entry.id   AF-A0A953GXR7-F1
#
_cell.length_a   1.000
_cell.length_b   1.000
_cell.length_c   1.000
_cell.angle_alpha   90.00
_cell.angle_beta   90.00
_cell.angle_gamma   90.00
#
_symmetry.space_group_name_H-M   'P 1'
#
loop_
_entity.id
_entity.type
_entity.pdbx_description
1 polymer ?
#
loop_
_entity_poly.entity_id
_entity_poly.type
_entity_poly.pdbx_seq_one_letter_code
_entity_poly.pdbx_strand_id
1 'polypeptide(L)'
;MKYRQILLLGFLTYTSQVFSQGMLRCEDMAGKVIYVNDSCPPGTQATRQVHSAPTPNPSEQQAAQARAKEQSDELKKLQLAQEKEDKANRIAKALAEKAAATKKAACARKLNSWRQAERRADEAIGKAAHTKKQHAVFLGEAYEADCGKP
;
A
#
# COMPACT_ATOMS: atom_id res chain seq x y z
N MET A 1 30.49 38.02 76.79
CA MET A 1 31.93 37.91 76.48
C MET A 1 32.06 36.92 75.32
N LYS A 2 32.40 37.36 74.09
CA LYS A 2 33.74 37.23 73.44
C LYS A 2 34.14 35.74 73.31
N TYR A 3 34.35 35.06 72.17
CA TYR A 3 34.84 35.32 70.80
C TYR A 3 34.22 34.24 69.85
N ARG A 4 33.83 34.46 68.58
CA ARG A 4 34.58 34.80 67.34
C ARG A 4 35.34 33.59 66.72
N GLN A 5 35.23 33.46 65.38
CA GLN A 5 36.07 32.71 64.41
C GLN A 5 35.71 31.22 64.17
N ILE A 6 35.74 30.62 62.96
CA ILE A 6 36.19 30.99 61.60
C ILE A 6 35.76 29.85 60.62
N LEU A 7 35.43 30.20 59.36
CA LEU A 7 35.64 29.48 58.07
C LEU A 7 35.55 27.93 58.03
N LEU A 8 34.79 27.30 57.12
CA LEU A 8 35.14 27.21 55.69
C LEU A 8 33.92 26.77 54.85
N LEU A 9 33.52 27.65 53.93
CA LEU A 9 32.78 27.28 52.72
C LEU A 9 33.69 26.40 51.85
N GLY A 10 33.43 25.10 51.83
CA GLY A 10 34.00 24.17 50.85
C GLY A 10 33.04 24.02 49.66
N PHE A 11 32.97 25.05 48.81
CA PHE A 11 32.29 24.98 47.51
C PHE A 11 33.11 24.06 46.59
N LEU A 12 32.84 22.74 46.60
CA LEU A 12 33.29 21.85 45.54
C LEU A 12 32.46 22.16 44.29
N THR A 13 32.92 23.12 43.49
CA THR A 13 32.47 23.28 42.11
C THR A 13 33.00 22.09 41.30
N TYR A 14 32.21 21.02 41.24
CA TYR A 14 32.35 19.98 40.23
C TYR A 14 32.03 20.65 38.88
N THR A 15 33.07 21.03 38.14
CA THR A 15 32.92 21.45 36.75
C THR A 15 32.66 20.21 35.93
N SER A 16 31.40 19.94 35.64
CA SER A 16 30.98 18.99 34.63
C SER A 16 31.53 19.46 33.28
N GLN A 17 32.73 19.03 32.91
CA GLN A 17 33.22 19.19 31.55
C GLN A 17 32.33 18.36 30.64
N VAL A 18 31.36 19.04 30.02
CA VAL A 18 30.63 18.52 28.87
C VAL A 18 31.66 18.37 27.76
N PHE A 19 32.19 17.16 27.59
CA PHE A 19 32.99 16.83 26.41
C PHE A 19 32.07 16.94 25.20
N SER A 20 32.19 18.04 24.47
CA SER A 20 31.67 18.14 23.11
C SER A 20 32.36 17.04 22.30
N GLN A 21 31.65 15.94 22.01
CA GLN A 21 32.15 14.82 21.22
C GLN A 21 32.20 15.23 19.73
N GLY A 22 33.05 16.20 19.41
CA GLY A 22 33.28 16.63 18.04
C GLY A 22 34.11 15.58 17.31
N MET A 23 33.50 14.88 16.35
CA MET A 23 34.20 13.90 15.52
C MET A 23 34.93 14.66 14.40
N LEU A 24 36.23 14.43 14.22
CA LEU A 24 37.06 15.06 13.20
C LEU A 24 36.98 14.27 11.89
N ARG A 25 36.67 14.98 10.80
CA ARG A 25 36.80 14.47 9.44
C ARG A 25 38.26 14.64 9.01
N CYS A 26 38.96 13.53 8.83
CA CYS A 26 40.34 13.48 8.33
C CYS A 26 40.34 13.00 6.88
N GLU A 27 41.16 13.61 6.05
CA GLU A 27 41.29 13.27 4.62
C GLU A 27 42.77 13.02 4.29
N ASP A 28 43.08 11.94 3.59
CA ASP A 28 44.44 11.65 3.13
C ASP A 28 44.74 12.26 1.74
N MET A 29 46.00 12.18 1.31
CA MET A 29 46.42 12.69 -0.01
C MET A 29 45.82 11.91 -1.20
N ALA A 30 45.24 10.73 -0.94
CA ALA A 30 44.52 9.93 -1.93
C ALA A 30 43.00 10.22 -1.92
N GLY A 31 42.53 11.15 -1.09
CA GLY A 31 41.11 11.54 -0.96
C GLY A 31 40.28 10.61 -0.06
N LYS A 32 40.89 9.69 0.70
CA LYS A 32 40.19 8.80 1.63
C LYS A 32 39.77 9.57 2.87
N VAL A 33 38.47 9.52 3.17
CA VAL A 33 37.88 10.18 4.35
C VAL A 33 37.74 9.19 5.50
N ILE A 34 38.21 9.58 6.68
CA ILE A 34 38.06 8.84 7.94
C ILE A 34 37.55 9.78 9.03
N TYR A 35 36.65 9.29 9.87
CA TYR A 35 36.11 10.04 10.99
C TYR A 35 36.67 9.47 12.29
N VAL A 36 37.29 10.33 13.09
CA VAL A 36 37.94 9.96 14.35
C VAL A 36 37.46 10.91 15.44
N ASN A 37 37.38 10.41 16.69
CA ASN A 37 36.94 11.23 17.82
C ASN A 37 38.06 12.16 18.34
N ASP A 38 39.30 11.84 18.03
CA ASP A 38 40.50 12.54 18.47
C ASP A 38 41.34 13.00 17.27
N SER A 39 42.66 13.09 17.42
CA SER A 39 43.57 13.54 16.38
C SER A 39 43.59 12.65 15.13
N CYS A 40 43.79 13.29 13.97
CA CYS A 40 43.92 12.59 12.70
C CYS A 40 45.16 11.67 12.68
N PRO A 41 45.03 10.44 12.16
CA PRO A 41 46.16 9.54 12.05
C PRO A 41 47.24 10.09 11.09
N PRO A 42 48.51 9.67 11.24
CA PRO A 42 49.61 10.15 10.41
C PRO A 42 49.33 9.97 8.92
N GLY A 43 49.62 11.00 8.12
CA GLY A 43 49.34 11.01 6.68
C GLY A 43 47.94 11.49 6.29
N THR A 44 47.12 11.89 7.27
CA THR A 44 45.80 12.49 7.03
C THR A 44 45.69 13.88 7.68
N GLN A 45 44.89 14.76 7.08
CA GLN A 45 44.69 16.13 7.56
C GLN A 45 43.25 16.35 8.03
N ALA A 46 43.08 17.03 9.17
CA ALA A 46 41.78 17.44 9.66
C ALA A 46 41.18 18.48 8.71
N THR A 47 40.04 18.15 8.08
CA THR A 47 39.35 19.04 7.14
C THR A 47 38.16 19.75 7.78
N ARG A 48 37.47 19.11 8.73
CA ARG A 48 36.31 19.69 9.41
C ARG A 48 35.99 18.98 10.72
N GLN A 49 35.61 19.74 11.74
CA GLN A 49 34.99 19.18 12.94
C GLN A 49 33.49 18.98 12.71
N VAL A 50 33.03 17.75 12.84
CA VAL A 50 31.62 17.37 12.75
C VAL A 50 31.07 17.35 14.16
N HIS A 51 30.13 18.24 14.45
CA HIS A 51 29.40 18.21 15.71
C HIS A 51 28.39 17.07 15.64
N SER A 52 28.54 16.09 16.53
CA SER A 52 27.54 15.04 16.70
C SER A 52 26.23 15.66 17.15
N ALA A 53 25.12 15.22 16.55
CA ALA A 53 23.80 15.62 17.02
C ALA A 53 23.65 15.26 18.51
N PRO A 54 23.04 16.13 19.33
CA PRO A 54 22.80 15.82 20.73
C PRO A 54 21.97 14.54 20.83
N THR A 55 22.36 13.64 21.74
CA THR A 55 21.56 12.45 22.03
C THR A 55 20.18 12.88 22.51
N PRO A 56 19.09 12.44 21.86
CA PRO A 56 17.74 12.87 22.22
C PRO A 56 17.44 12.44 23.64
N ASN A 57 16.80 13.33 24.41
CA ASN A 57 16.49 13.04 25.80
C ASN A 57 15.44 11.90 25.90
N PRO A 58 15.35 11.17 27.03
CA PRO A 58 14.45 10.02 27.16
C PRO A 58 12.97 10.35 26.92
N SER A 59 12.54 11.58 27.24
CA SER A 59 11.16 12.04 27.02
C SER A 59 10.85 12.20 25.53
N GLU A 60 11.78 12.78 24.76
CA GLU A 60 11.68 12.90 23.30
C GLU A 60 11.69 11.54 22.61
N GLN A 61 12.51 10.60 23.10
CA GLN A 61 12.52 9.23 22.59
C GLN A 61 11.18 8.52 22.83
N GLN A 62 10.59 8.65 24.02
CA GLN A 62 9.26 8.09 24.31
C GLN A 62 8.18 8.74 23.45
N ALA A 63 8.17 10.07 23.31
CA ALA A 63 7.21 10.77 22.47
C ALA A 63 7.33 10.37 20.99
N ALA A 64 8.55 10.19 20.49
CA ALA A 64 8.80 9.70 19.13
C ALA A 64 8.30 8.26 18.94
N GLN A 65 8.55 7.36 19.89
CA GLN A 65 8.05 5.99 19.84
C GLN A 65 6.52 5.91 19.92
N ALA A 66 5.89 6.76 20.75
CA ALA A 66 4.43 6.83 20.84
C ALA A 66 3.81 7.25 19.51
N ARG A 67 4.34 8.31 18.88
CA ARG A 67 3.91 8.75 17.54
C ARG A 67 4.14 7.68 16.47
N ALA A 68 5.29 7.01 16.49
CA ALA A 68 5.58 5.94 15.54
C ALA A 68 4.60 4.75 15.69
N LYS A 69 4.23 4.40 16.92
CA LYS A 69 3.23 3.35 17.18
C LYS A 69 1.86 3.75 16.65
N GLU A 70 1.40 4.96 16.97
CA GLU A 70 0.11 5.49 16.50
C GLU A 70 0.04 5.50 14.96
N GLN A 71 1.07 6.02 14.30
CA GLN A 71 1.18 6.00 12.84
C GLN A 71 1.17 4.57 12.28
N SER A 72 1.87 3.63 12.93
CA SER A 72 1.89 2.23 12.48
C SER A 72 0.51 1.58 12.58
N ASP A 73 -0.26 1.89 13.62
CA ASP A 73 -1.58 1.32 13.84
C ASP A 73 -2.63 1.96 12.92
N GLU A 74 -2.51 3.25 12.62
CA GLU A 74 -3.30 3.92 11.60
C GLU A 74 -3.04 3.31 10.21
N LEU A 75 -1.78 3.12 9.83
CA LEU A 75 -1.42 2.49 8.56
C LEU A 75 -1.98 1.06 8.44
N LYS A 76 -1.91 0.26 9.50
CA LYS A 76 -2.52 -1.09 9.51
C LYS A 76 -4.02 -1.04 9.31
N LYS A 77 -4.72 -0.08 9.93
CA LYS A 77 -6.17 0.10 9.75
C LYS A 77 -6.51 0.46 8.31
N LEU A 78 -5.74 1.36 7.70
CA LEU A 78 -5.90 1.75 6.30
C LEU A 78 -5.64 0.56 5.36
N GLN A 79 -4.57 -0.20 5.57
CA GLN A 79 -4.29 -1.42 4.80
C GLN A 79 -5.41 -2.45 4.91
N LEU A 80 -5.91 -2.70 6.13
CA LEU A 80 -7.01 -3.62 6.33
C LEU A 80 -8.31 -3.15 5.65
N ALA A 81 -8.58 -1.84 5.63
CA ALA A 81 -9.72 -1.27 4.94
C ALA A 81 -9.60 -1.45 3.42
N GLN A 82 -8.44 -1.12 2.84
CA GLN A 82 -8.15 -1.31 1.42
C GLN A 82 -8.28 -2.78 1.00
N GLU A 83 -7.70 -3.71 1.78
CA GLU A 83 -7.82 -5.14 1.48
C GLU A 83 -9.27 -5.63 1.48
N LYS A 84 -10.10 -5.13 2.40
CA LYS A 84 -11.52 -5.49 2.45
C LYS A 84 -12.27 -4.96 1.24
N GLU A 85 -12.00 -3.71 0.85
CA GLU A 85 -12.59 -3.10 -0.34
C GLU A 85 -12.16 -3.84 -1.61
N ASP A 86 -10.87 -4.14 -1.76
CA ASP A 86 -10.34 -4.89 -2.90
C ASP A 86 -10.94 -6.29 -2.98
N LYS A 87 -11.07 -7.00 -1.85
CA LYS A 87 -11.74 -8.30 -1.80
C LYS A 87 -13.20 -8.18 -2.24
N ALA A 88 -13.93 -7.19 -1.73
CA ALA A 88 -15.32 -6.96 -2.12
C ALA A 88 -15.45 -6.63 -3.62
N ASN A 89 -14.62 -5.74 -4.13
CA ASN A 89 -14.59 -5.35 -5.54
C ASN A 89 -14.26 -6.53 -6.46
N ARG A 90 -13.28 -7.38 -6.08
CA ARG A 90 -12.96 -8.59 -6.84
C ARG A 90 -14.10 -9.59 -6.87
N ILE A 91 -14.80 -9.78 -5.74
CA ILE A 91 -15.97 -10.67 -5.67
C ILE A 91 -17.11 -10.10 -6.53
N ALA A 92 -17.41 -8.81 -6.40
CA ALA A 92 -18.45 -8.15 -7.18
C ALA A 92 -18.17 -8.23 -8.69
N LYS A 93 -16.93 -7.96 -9.09
CA LYS A 93 -16.49 -8.09 -10.49
C LYS A 93 -16.62 -9.54 -10.99
N ALA A 94 -16.16 -10.52 -10.23
CA ALA A 94 -16.28 -11.92 -10.61
C ALA A 94 -17.74 -12.38 -10.72
N LEU A 95 -18.63 -11.90 -9.86
CA LEU A 95 -20.06 -12.18 -9.93
C LEU A 95 -20.70 -11.51 -11.15
N ALA A 96 -20.37 -10.25 -11.43
CA ALA A 96 -20.85 -9.53 -12.60
C ALA A 96 -20.38 -10.19 -13.91
N GLU A 97 -19.11 -10.61 -13.99
CA GLU A 97 -18.56 -11.35 -15.13
C GLU A 97 -19.26 -12.70 -15.32
N LYS A 98 -19.48 -13.45 -14.24
CA LYS A 98 -20.24 -14.71 -14.30
C LYS A 98 -21.68 -14.48 -14.76
N ALA A 99 -22.37 -13.47 -14.23
CA ALA A 99 -23.74 -13.13 -14.62
C ALA A 99 -23.82 -12.69 -16.10
N ALA A 100 -22.84 -11.92 -16.58
CA ALA A 100 -22.75 -11.54 -17.98
C ALA A 100 -22.49 -12.76 -18.87
N ALA A 101 -21.59 -13.66 -18.46
CA ALA A 101 -21.30 -14.89 -19.19
C ALA A 101 -22.49 -15.85 -19.25
N THR A 102 -23.24 -16.02 -18.15
CA THR A 102 -24.45 -16.85 -18.14
C THR A 102 -25.55 -16.26 -19.01
N LYS A 103 -25.77 -14.94 -18.96
CA LYS A 103 -26.71 -14.25 -19.85
C LYS A 103 -26.31 -14.45 -21.32
N LYS A 104 -25.03 -14.23 -21.66
CA LYS A 104 -24.51 -14.44 -23.01
C LYS A 104 -24.69 -15.88 -23.48
N ALA A 105 -24.41 -16.86 -22.63
CA ALA A 105 -24.58 -18.28 -22.95
C ALA A 105 -26.06 -18.64 -23.15
N ALA A 106 -26.96 -18.12 -22.33
CA ALA A 106 -28.41 -18.31 -22.48
C ALA A 106 -28.91 -17.74 -23.83
N CYS A 107 -28.46 -16.53 -24.17
CA CYS A 107 -28.78 -15.90 -25.46
C CYS A 107 -28.22 -16.68 -26.64
N ALA A 108 -26.97 -17.16 -26.57
CA ALA A 108 -26.40 -17.99 -27.62
C ALA A 108 -27.19 -19.29 -27.83
N ARG A 109 -27.67 -19.92 -26.75
CA ARG A 109 -28.53 -21.12 -26.84
C ARG A 109 -29.86 -20.80 -27.52
N LYS A 110 -30.54 -19.72 -27.11
CA LYS A 110 -31.80 -19.28 -27.73
C LYS A 110 -31.61 -18.97 -29.23
N LEU A 111 -30.56 -18.24 -29.59
CA LEU A 111 -30.22 -17.94 -30.98
C LEU A 111 -30.02 -19.22 -31.81
N ASN A 112 -29.29 -20.20 -31.27
CA ASN A 112 -29.09 -21.48 -31.93
C ASN A 112 -30.39 -22.27 -32.08
N SER A 113 -31.26 -22.26 -31.08
CA SER A 113 -32.58 -22.89 -31.16
C SER A 113 -33.47 -22.23 -32.21
N TRP A 114 -33.50 -20.90 -32.27
CA TRP A 114 -34.25 -20.15 -33.28
C TRP A 114 -33.73 -20.48 -34.69
N ARG A 115 -32.42 -20.39 -34.92
CA ARG A 115 -31.81 -20.76 -36.22
C ARG A 115 -32.09 -22.21 -36.63
N GLN A 116 -32.12 -23.13 -35.67
CA GLN A 116 -32.50 -24.52 -35.94
C GLN A 116 -33.98 -24.65 -36.32
N ALA A 117 -34.87 -23.89 -35.66
CA ALA A 117 -36.28 -23.87 -35.98
C ALA A 117 -36.55 -23.26 -37.35
N GLU A 118 -35.83 -22.21 -37.74
CA GLU A 118 -35.89 -21.63 -39.10
C GLU A 118 -35.52 -22.67 -40.15
N ARG A 119 -34.36 -23.33 -40.02
CA ARG A 119 -33.96 -24.40 -40.95
C ARG A 119 -35.01 -25.50 -41.07
N ARG A 120 -35.56 -25.96 -39.93
CA ARG A 120 -36.64 -26.96 -39.93
C ARG A 120 -37.94 -26.46 -40.55
N ALA A 121 -38.20 -25.15 -40.51
CA ALA A 121 -39.35 -24.54 -41.14
C ALA A 121 -39.18 -24.44 -42.66
N ASP A 122 -37.95 -24.19 -43.12
CA ASP A 122 -37.60 -24.14 -44.54
C ASP A 122 -37.62 -25.53 -45.18
N GLU A 123 -37.18 -26.56 -44.44
CA GLU A 123 -37.20 -27.96 -44.88
C GLU A 123 -38.61 -28.60 -44.85
N ALA A 124 -39.54 -28.03 -44.08
CA ALA A 124 -40.88 -28.60 -43.91
C ALA A 124 -41.81 -28.26 -45.09
N ILE A 125 -42.65 -29.22 -45.48
CA ILE A 125 -43.60 -29.09 -46.60
C ILE A 125 -45.04 -29.29 -46.11
N GLY A 126 -45.99 -28.65 -46.79
CA GLY A 126 -47.42 -28.81 -46.54
C GLY A 126 -47.87 -28.23 -45.20
N LYS A 127 -48.82 -28.88 -44.51
CA LYS A 127 -49.37 -28.39 -43.24
C LYS A 127 -48.31 -28.27 -42.13
N ALA A 128 -47.28 -29.12 -42.16
CA ALA A 128 -46.18 -29.06 -41.21
C ALA A 128 -45.34 -27.78 -41.38
N ALA A 129 -45.21 -27.25 -42.60
CA ALA A 129 -44.46 -26.03 -42.89
C ALA A 129 -45.01 -24.83 -42.11
N HIS A 130 -46.35 -24.68 -42.07
CA HIS A 130 -46.99 -23.57 -41.38
C HIS A 130 -46.73 -23.59 -39.87
N THR A 131 -46.90 -24.75 -39.23
CA THR A 131 -46.64 -24.93 -37.79
C THR A 131 -45.17 -24.72 -37.45
N LYS A 132 -44.23 -25.19 -38.28
CA LYS A 132 -42.80 -24.98 -38.06
C LYS A 132 -42.40 -23.51 -38.22
N LYS A 133 -42.98 -22.79 -39.19
CA LYS A 133 -42.78 -21.33 -39.34
C LYS A 133 -43.29 -20.56 -38.13
N GLN A 134 -44.49 -20.86 -37.64
CA GLN A 134 -45.02 -20.23 -36.42
C GLN A 134 -44.11 -20.48 -35.21
N HIS A 135 -43.57 -21.70 -35.07
CA HIS A 135 -42.64 -22.01 -34.00
C HIS A 135 -41.32 -21.24 -34.12
N ALA A 136 -40.78 -21.08 -35.33
CA ALA A 136 -39.59 -20.28 -35.57
C ALA A 136 -39.81 -18.80 -35.21
N VAL A 137 -40.95 -18.22 -35.60
CA VAL A 137 -41.34 -16.83 -35.24
C VAL A 137 -41.40 -16.67 -33.72
N PHE A 138 -42.10 -17.57 -33.03
CA PHE A 138 -42.20 -17.53 -31.56
C PHE A 138 -40.83 -17.58 -30.88
N LEU A 139 -39.91 -18.43 -31.37
CA LEU A 139 -38.55 -18.50 -30.84
C LEU A 139 -37.72 -17.25 -31.15
N GLY A 140 -37.96 -16.60 -32.29
CA GLY A 140 -37.37 -15.31 -32.65
C GLY A 140 -37.83 -14.20 -31.73
N GLU A 141 -39.13 -14.08 -31.49
CA GLU A 141 -39.71 -13.11 -30.54
C GLU A 141 -39.18 -13.36 -29.11
N ALA A 142 -39.11 -14.62 -28.68
CA ALA A 142 -38.57 -15.00 -27.38
C ALA A 142 -37.05 -14.80 -27.25
N TYR A 143 -36.32 -14.73 -28.36
CA TYR A 143 -34.92 -14.30 -28.38
C TYR A 143 -34.84 -12.78 -28.29
N GLU A 144 -35.60 -12.06 -29.12
CA GLU A 144 -35.58 -10.59 -29.15
C GLU A 144 -35.97 -9.97 -27.81
N ALA A 145 -36.99 -10.54 -27.14
CA ALA A 145 -37.43 -10.08 -25.82
C ALA A 145 -36.34 -10.21 -24.74
N ASP A 146 -35.56 -11.29 -24.75
CA ASP A 146 -34.59 -11.59 -23.68
C ASP A 146 -33.17 -11.09 -23.99
N CYS A 147 -32.83 -11.02 -25.28
CA CYS A 147 -31.46 -10.86 -25.78
C CYS A 147 -31.29 -9.68 -26.74
N GLY A 148 -32.39 -9.06 -27.19
CA GLY A 148 -32.39 -8.00 -28.20
C GLY A 148 -32.29 -8.53 -29.62
N LYS A 149 -32.29 -7.61 -30.60
CA LYS A 149 -32.09 -7.97 -32.00
C LYS A 149 -30.65 -8.49 -32.23
N PRO A 150 -30.48 -9.54 -33.05
CA PRO A 150 -29.17 -10.09 -33.36
C PRO A 150 -28.26 -9.12 -34.12
#